data_AF-G8YJA2-F1
#
_entry.id   AF-G8YJA2-F1
#
_cell.length_a   1.000
_cell.length_b   1.000
_cell.length_c   1.000
_cell.angle_alpha   90.00
_cell.angle_beta   90.00
_cell.angle_gamma   90.00
#
_symmetry.space_group_name_H-M   'P 1'
#
loop_
_entity.id
_entity.type
_entity.pdbx_description
1 polymer ?
#
loop_
_entity_poly.entity_id
_entity_poly.type
_entity_poly.pdbx_seq_one_letter_code
_entity_poly.pdbx_strand_id
1 'polypeptide(L)'
;MTGSVIRWLLQASKRKAPGPQNKITIYHDTNSLLSQHLLGRLHRYSLMPSTTGRFDHGENKSKSAKAMWTNAVAASKFAVEVGSQPTFGEYKFIHEQCMGMHPGNSEAFESAFPSLFRSRNLTLCNRTAKTDKLQRTYVPDLEVLSEREYGQLADQEVFFQGPLVVDWANYLLASDDKGLDRIMSNYLACGTQDYGQAFVHTHLGDKGSTTVPSASNWKKANAVHPHVAEFADLF
;
A
#
# COMPACT_ATOMS: atom_id res chain seq x y z
N MET A 1 31.42 18.00 -5.95
CA MET A 1 30.44 17.62 -4.92
C MET A 1 29.13 18.32 -5.23
N THR A 2 28.25 17.67 -5.99
CA THR A 2 26.81 17.96 -6.11
C THR A 2 26.26 16.99 -7.15
N GLY A 3 25.15 16.32 -6.84
CA GLY A 3 24.38 15.58 -7.85
C GLY A 3 24.17 14.10 -7.55
N SER A 4 23.12 13.79 -6.78
CA SER A 4 22.12 12.77 -7.15
C SER A 4 21.17 12.54 -5.96
N VAL A 5 20.17 13.40 -5.82
CA VAL A 5 18.99 13.16 -4.96
C VAL A 5 17.74 12.85 -5.81
N ILE A 6 17.85 12.84 -7.14
CA ILE A 6 16.73 12.55 -8.04
C ILE A 6 16.98 11.21 -8.73
N ARG A 7 16.80 10.12 -7.96
CA ARG A 7 16.70 8.75 -8.50
C ARG A 7 15.62 7.95 -7.76
N TRP A 8 14.54 8.63 -7.34
CA TRP A 8 13.47 8.06 -6.51
C TRP A 8 12.10 8.03 -7.19
N LEU A 9 12.03 7.93 -8.51
CA LEU A 9 10.73 7.83 -9.21
C LEU A 9 10.72 7.04 -10.53
N LEU A 10 11.75 6.22 -10.83
CA LEU A 10 11.80 5.52 -12.13
C LEU A 10 12.27 4.07 -12.07
N GLN A 11 11.89 3.31 -11.05
CA GLN A 11 12.18 1.86 -11.01
C GLN A 11 11.03 0.99 -10.47
N ALA A 12 9.79 1.47 -10.58
CA ALA A 12 8.58 0.69 -10.30
C ALA A 12 7.77 0.36 -11.58
N SER A 13 8.44 0.19 -12.71
CA SER A 13 7.76 -0.19 -13.96
C SER A 13 8.58 -1.21 -14.74
N LYS A 14 7.91 -2.32 -15.08
CA LYS A 14 8.33 -3.45 -15.93
C LYS A 14 9.08 -4.59 -15.24
N ARG A 15 8.34 -5.46 -14.55
CA ARG A 15 8.28 -6.92 -14.85
C ARG A 15 6.91 -7.46 -14.45
N LYS A 16 6.01 -7.67 -15.42
CA LYS A 16 4.79 -8.47 -15.21
C LYS A 16 5.18 -9.95 -15.36
N ALA A 17 5.89 -10.46 -14.35
CA ALA A 17 6.05 -11.89 -14.12
C ALA A 17 4.66 -12.50 -13.81
N PRO A 18 4.43 -13.81 -14.00
CA PRO A 18 3.20 -14.46 -13.55
C PRO A 18 2.97 -14.09 -12.09
N GLY A 19 1.93 -13.28 -11.85
CA GLY A 19 1.88 -12.42 -10.67
C GLY A 19 1.94 -13.24 -9.39
N PRO A 20 2.69 -12.80 -8.36
CA PRO A 20 2.49 -13.36 -7.03
C PRO A 20 1.00 -13.26 -6.75
N GLN A 21 0.35 -14.38 -6.42
CA GLN A 21 -1.02 -14.36 -5.93
C GLN A 21 -1.09 -13.25 -4.89
N ASN A 22 -2.08 -12.35 -4.98
CA ASN A 22 -2.25 -11.26 -4.02
C ASN A 22 -2.29 -11.90 -2.63
N LYS A 23 -1.20 -11.80 -1.89
CA LYS A 23 -0.97 -12.54 -0.67
C LYS A 23 -0.60 -11.54 0.39
N ILE A 24 -1.26 -11.66 1.53
CA ILE A 24 -0.96 -10.87 2.71
C ILE A 24 -0.71 -11.84 3.85
N THR A 25 0.47 -11.77 4.44
CA THR A 25 0.80 -12.57 5.62
C THR A 25 0.69 -11.69 6.85
N ILE A 26 0.06 -12.18 7.90
CA ILE A 26 0.12 -11.58 9.23
C ILE A 26 0.90 -12.51 10.16
N TYR A 27 2.00 -12.00 10.69
CA TYR A 27 2.71 -12.62 11.80
C TYR A 27 1.98 -12.25 13.08
N HIS A 28 1.20 -13.21 13.58
CA HIS A 28 0.22 -13.04 14.63
C HIS A 28 0.80 -13.37 16.00
N ASP A 29 0.54 -12.50 16.97
CA ASP A 29 0.77 -12.77 18.39
C ASP A 29 -0.59 -13.03 19.05
N THR A 30 -0.81 -14.28 19.47
CA THR A 30 -2.08 -14.71 20.07
C THR A 30 -2.40 -13.99 21.38
N ASN A 31 -1.38 -13.46 22.06
CA ASN A 31 -1.53 -12.73 23.32
C ASN A 31 -1.83 -11.25 23.12
N SER A 32 -1.69 -10.74 21.89
CA SER A 32 -1.89 -9.33 21.56
C SER A 32 -3.30 -9.07 21.05
N LEU A 33 -4.08 -8.27 21.80
CA LEU A 33 -5.41 -7.81 21.38
C LEU A 33 -5.35 -7.06 20.04
N LEU A 34 -4.28 -6.27 19.83
CA LEU A 34 -4.06 -5.58 18.56
C LEU A 34 -3.86 -6.59 17.43
N SER A 35 -3.06 -7.63 17.64
CA SER A 35 -2.83 -8.66 16.63
C SER A 35 -4.12 -9.40 16.26
N GLN A 36 -4.96 -9.76 17.24
CA GLN A 36 -6.27 -10.36 17.01
C GLN A 36 -7.21 -9.42 16.26
N HIS A 37 -7.19 -8.13 16.61
CA HIS A 37 -7.97 -7.09 15.94
C HIS A 37 -7.58 -6.97 14.45
N LEU A 38 -6.29 -6.84 14.16
CA LEU A 38 -5.77 -6.72 12.79
C LEU A 38 -6.08 -7.98 11.97
N LEU A 39 -5.91 -9.18 12.52
CA LEU A 39 -6.28 -10.45 11.87
C LEU A 39 -7.77 -10.47 11.50
N GLY A 40 -8.66 -10.12 12.44
CA GLY A 40 -10.10 -10.06 12.21
C GLY A 40 -10.50 -8.99 11.17
N ARG A 41 -9.79 -7.87 11.11
CA ARG A 41 -9.96 -6.87 10.04
C ARG A 41 -9.51 -7.41 8.68
N LEU A 42 -8.33 -8.01 8.61
CA LEU A 42 -7.77 -8.56 7.38
C LEU A 42 -8.66 -9.64 6.76
N HIS A 43 -9.18 -10.55 7.58
CA HIS A 43 -10.16 -11.54 7.14
C HIS A 43 -11.43 -10.90 6.59
N ARG A 44 -11.99 -9.87 7.25
CA ARG A 44 -13.16 -9.15 6.73
C ARG A 44 -12.88 -8.53 5.37
N TYR A 45 -11.73 -7.90 5.18
CA TYR A 45 -11.35 -7.33 3.89
C TYR A 45 -11.18 -8.39 2.80
N SER A 46 -10.62 -9.56 3.13
CA SER A 46 -10.44 -10.67 2.19
C SER A 46 -11.76 -11.22 1.64
N LEU A 47 -12.85 -11.11 2.41
CA LEU A 47 -14.20 -11.57 2.04
C LEU A 47 -15.03 -10.50 1.33
N MET A 48 -14.56 -9.25 1.26
CA MET A 48 -15.33 -8.20 0.59
C MET A 48 -15.42 -8.47 -0.92
N PRO A 49 -16.60 -8.32 -1.54
CA PRO A 49 -16.77 -8.56 -2.97
C PRO A 49 -15.85 -7.66 -3.80
N SER A 50 -15.27 -8.23 -4.87
CA SER A 50 -14.44 -7.47 -5.79
C SER A 50 -15.26 -6.41 -6.53
N THR A 51 -14.72 -5.19 -6.58
CA THR A 51 -15.28 -4.05 -7.30
C THR A 51 -15.40 -4.30 -8.84
N THR A 52 -14.60 -5.25 -9.34
CA THR A 52 -14.17 -5.31 -10.74
C THR A 52 -15.17 -5.92 -11.72
N GLY A 53 -16.32 -6.44 -11.25
CA GLY A 53 -17.26 -7.19 -12.08
C GLY A 53 -18.54 -6.45 -12.52
N ARG A 54 -18.66 -5.13 -12.30
CA ARG A 54 -19.94 -4.40 -12.51
C ARG A 54 -20.05 -3.53 -13.76
N PHE A 55 -19.01 -3.46 -14.60
CA PHE A 55 -19.03 -2.67 -15.83
C PHE A 55 -18.72 -3.54 -17.06
N ASP A 56 -19.51 -4.58 -17.27
CA ASP A 56 -19.66 -5.12 -18.63
C ASP A 56 -20.90 -4.44 -19.24
N HIS A 57 -20.67 -3.30 -19.90
CA HIS A 57 -21.68 -2.60 -20.68
C HIS A 57 -21.90 -3.34 -22.01
N GLY A 58 -22.38 -4.57 -21.92
CA GLY A 58 -22.92 -5.32 -23.04
C GLY A 58 -24.40 -5.03 -23.17
N GLU A 59 -24.77 -4.22 -24.15
CA GLU A 59 -26.14 -4.09 -24.63
C GLU A 59 -26.72 -5.49 -24.89
N ASN A 60 -27.70 -5.92 -24.09
CA ASN A 60 -28.86 -6.61 -24.60
C ASN A 60 -29.99 -6.67 -23.56
N LYS A 61 -31.09 -6.02 -23.93
CA LYS A 61 -32.39 -6.18 -23.28
C LYS A 61 -32.80 -7.65 -23.39
N SER A 62 -33.13 -8.30 -22.26
CA SER A 62 -34.41 -8.99 -22.02
C SER A 62 -34.29 -10.11 -20.98
N LYS A 63 -35.11 -9.99 -19.94
CA LYS A 63 -35.73 -11.08 -19.15
C LYS A 63 -34.84 -11.86 -18.16
N SER A 64 -35.31 -11.83 -16.91
CA SER A 64 -34.97 -12.69 -15.75
C SER A 64 -33.90 -12.17 -14.78
N ALA A 65 -34.22 -11.07 -14.08
CA ALA A 65 -33.44 -10.53 -12.96
C ALA A 65 -33.58 -11.32 -11.63
N LYS A 66 -33.98 -12.61 -11.67
CA LYS A 66 -34.30 -13.37 -10.43
C LYS A 66 -33.49 -14.65 -10.21
N ALA A 67 -32.54 -15.00 -11.09
CA ALA A 67 -31.88 -16.31 -11.04
C ALA A 67 -30.35 -16.29 -11.17
N MET A 68 -29.66 -15.21 -10.81
CA MET A 68 -28.20 -15.13 -10.95
C MET A 68 -27.46 -14.58 -9.73
N TRP A 69 -28.03 -14.82 -8.54
CA TRP A 69 -27.45 -14.45 -7.22
C TRP A 69 -27.15 -15.66 -6.34
N THR A 70 -27.07 -16.85 -6.93
CA THR A 70 -26.68 -18.07 -6.22
C THR A 70 -25.46 -18.64 -6.91
N ASN A 71 -24.33 -18.64 -6.19
CA ASN A 71 -23.06 -19.32 -6.49
C ASN A 71 -21.91 -18.52 -7.11
N ALA A 72 -21.97 -17.19 -7.14
CA ALA A 72 -20.71 -16.44 -7.20
C ALA A 72 -20.03 -16.55 -5.83
N VAL A 73 -19.30 -17.64 -5.61
CA VAL A 73 -18.28 -17.73 -4.56
C VAL A 73 -17.38 -16.52 -4.79
N ALA A 74 -17.56 -15.48 -3.97
CA ALA A 74 -16.83 -14.24 -4.14
C ALA A 74 -15.34 -14.58 -4.06
N ALA A 75 -14.66 -14.55 -5.21
CA ALA A 75 -13.24 -14.83 -5.26
C ALA A 75 -12.55 -13.81 -4.35
N SER A 76 -11.85 -14.31 -3.34
CA SER A 76 -11.16 -13.45 -2.37
C SER A 76 -10.15 -12.56 -3.10
N LYS A 77 -10.10 -11.27 -2.72
CA LYS A 77 -9.22 -10.29 -3.36
C LYS A 77 -7.73 -10.62 -3.17
N PHE A 78 -7.42 -11.27 -2.05
CA PHE A 78 -6.10 -11.70 -1.66
C PHE A 78 -6.20 -12.88 -0.69
N ALA A 79 -5.23 -13.78 -0.75
CA ALA A 79 -5.06 -14.84 0.24
C ALA A 79 -4.48 -14.26 1.54
N VAL A 80 -5.01 -14.70 2.68
CA VAL A 80 -4.48 -14.36 4.00
C VAL A 80 -3.73 -15.57 4.53
N GLU A 81 -2.45 -15.37 4.86
CA GLU A 81 -1.63 -16.35 5.57
C GLU A 81 -1.36 -15.86 6.99
N VAL A 82 -1.34 -16.79 7.94
CA VAL A 82 -1.04 -16.50 9.33
C VAL A 82 0.23 -17.24 9.72
N GLY A 83 1.25 -16.51 10.16
CA GLY A 83 2.49 -17.06 10.71
C GLY A 83 2.70 -16.61 12.16
N SER A 84 3.62 -17.25 12.87
CA SER A 84 4.06 -16.77 14.20
C SER A 84 5.23 -15.80 14.10
N GLN A 85 6.18 -16.08 13.20
CA GLN A 85 7.35 -15.25 12.92
C GLN A 85 7.81 -15.42 11.47
N PRO A 86 8.52 -14.43 10.89
CA PRO A 86 9.13 -14.57 9.57
C PRO A 86 10.18 -15.67 9.55
N THR A 87 10.35 -16.33 8.41
CA THR A 87 11.57 -17.08 8.10
C THR A 87 12.72 -16.13 7.75
N PHE A 88 13.96 -16.63 7.69
CA PHE A 88 15.09 -15.80 7.25
C PHE A 88 14.88 -15.19 5.86
N GLY A 89 14.36 -15.98 4.91
CA GLY A 89 14.08 -15.50 3.55
C GLY A 89 13.03 -14.38 3.52
N GLU A 90 12.00 -14.50 4.37
CA GLU A 90 10.96 -13.48 4.52
C GLU A 90 11.49 -12.22 5.21
N TYR A 91 12.27 -12.36 6.29
CA TYR A 91 12.98 -11.27 6.95
C TYR A 91 13.85 -10.50 5.95
N LYS A 92 14.68 -11.22 5.18
CA LYS A 92 15.57 -10.63 4.19
C LYS A 92 14.78 -9.86 3.12
N PHE A 93 13.70 -10.44 2.61
CA PHE A 93 12.81 -9.76 1.68
C PHE A 93 12.23 -8.47 2.28
N ILE A 94 11.69 -8.54 3.50
CA ILE A 94 11.10 -7.38 4.18
C ILE A 94 12.15 -6.28 4.32
N HIS A 95 13.35 -6.62 4.77
CA HIS A 95 14.43 -5.68 4.97
C HIS A 95 14.88 -5.03 3.65
N GLU A 96 15.19 -5.83 2.64
CA GLU A 96 15.79 -5.34 1.38
C GLU A 96 14.77 -4.71 0.44
N GLN A 97 13.54 -5.23 0.39
CA GLN A 97 12.54 -4.85 -0.61
C GLN A 97 11.47 -3.91 -0.05
N CYS A 98 11.07 -4.05 1.22
CA CYS A 98 9.94 -3.28 1.75
C CYS A 98 10.36 -1.99 2.44
N MET A 99 11.49 -1.94 3.17
CA MET A 99 11.80 -0.78 4.02
C MET A 99 11.94 0.55 3.27
N GLY A 100 12.36 0.51 2.00
CA GLY A 100 12.48 1.71 1.16
C GLY A 100 11.17 2.18 0.50
N MET A 101 10.09 1.41 0.58
CA MET A 101 8.90 1.62 -0.25
C MET A 101 7.94 2.68 0.31
N HIS A 102 7.83 2.78 1.63
CA HIS A 102 6.96 3.76 2.28
C HIS A 102 7.52 4.13 3.67
N PRO A 103 7.46 5.39 4.12
CA PRO A 103 8.01 5.80 5.41
C PRO A 103 7.42 5.03 6.60
N GLY A 104 6.15 4.66 6.55
CA GLY A 104 5.50 3.84 7.57
C GLY A 104 5.94 2.37 7.60
N ASN A 105 6.74 1.89 6.64
CA ASN A 105 7.28 0.53 6.68
C ASN A 105 8.42 0.43 7.71
N SER A 106 9.26 1.46 7.83
CA SER A 106 10.33 1.49 8.82
C SER A 106 9.80 1.43 10.25
N GLU A 107 8.70 2.15 10.53
CA GLU A 107 8.04 2.12 11.85
C GLU A 107 7.49 0.72 12.17
N ALA A 108 6.84 0.07 11.20
CA ALA A 108 6.35 -1.30 11.37
C ALA A 108 7.49 -2.31 11.56
N PHE A 109 8.59 -2.15 10.82
CA PHE A 109 9.77 -3.00 10.94
C PHE A 109 10.47 -2.84 12.30
N GLU A 110 10.68 -1.60 12.76
CA GLU A 110 11.28 -1.30 14.07
C GLU A 110 10.41 -1.83 15.21
N SER A 111 9.09 -1.71 15.09
CA SER A 111 8.14 -2.31 16.04
C SER A 111 8.23 -3.83 16.08
N ALA A 112 8.45 -4.47 14.92
CA ALA A 112 8.48 -5.92 14.81
C ALA A 112 9.82 -6.55 15.21
N PHE A 113 10.93 -5.83 15.05
CA PHE A 113 12.29 -6.30 15.37
C PHE A 113 13.02 -5.37 16.35
N PRO A 114 12.46 -5.09 17.54
CA PRO A 114 12.97 -4.04 18.43
C PRO A 114 14.39 -4.31 18.95
N SER A 115 14.80 -5.58 19.04
CA SER A 115 16.13 -5.99 19.49
C SER A 115 17.27 -5.49 18.59
N LEU A 116 17.02 -5.35 17.29
CA LEU A 116 17.99 -4.81 16.31
C LEU A 116 18.35 -3.35 16.58
N PHE A 117 17.41 -2.62 17.19
CA PHE A 117 17.52 -1.18 17.42
C PHE A 117 17.96 -0.88 18.85
N ARG A 118 17.35 -1.54 19.85
CA ARG A 118 17.63 -1.31 21.27
C ARG A 118 19.08 -1.59 21.65
N SER A 119 19.65 -2.69 21.15
CA SER A 119 21.03 -3.09 21.46
C SER A 119 22.07 -2.08 20.98
N ARG A 120 21.75 -1.33 19.93
CA ARG A 120 22.63 -0.33 19.29
C ARG A 120 22.22 1.11 19.61
N ASN A 121 21.20 1.31 20.44
CA ASN A 121 20.61 2.61 20.76
C ASN A 121 20.18 3.41 19.50
N LEU A 122 19.67 2.69 18.50
CA LEU A 122 19.27 3.22 17.19
C LEU A 122 17.75 3.38 17.09
N THR A 123 17.30 4.21 16.16
CA THR A 123 15.89 4.27 15.72
C THR A 123 15.80 4.72 14.26
N LEU A 124 14.79 4.23 13.54
CA LEU A 124 14.44 4.69 12.20
C LEU A 124 13.43 5.86 12.27
N CYS A 125 12.77 6.05 13.41
CA CYS A 125 11.76 7.08 13.58
C CYS A 125 12.35 8.43 14.05
N ASN A 126 12.06 9.49 13.29
CA ASN A 126 12.45 10.86 13.64
C ASN A 126 11.90 11.36 14.98
N ARG A 127 10.68 10.95 15.30
CA ARG A 127 9.99 11.43 16.50
C ARG A 127 10.67 10.84 17.74
N THR A 128 10.94 9.55 17.72
CA THR A 128 11.58 8.80 18.81
C THR A 128 13.01 9.26 19.05
N ALA A 129 13.79 9.54 17.98
CA ALA A 129 15.17 10.03 18.11
C ALA A 129 15.28 11.30 18.96
N LYS A 130 14.33 12.24 18.82
CA LYS A 130 14.32 13.51 19.55
C LYS A 130 13.91 13.35 21.01
N THR A 131 12.90 12.51 21.27
CA THR A 131 12.34 12.35 22.61
C THR A 131 13.22 11.48 23.49
N ASP A 132 13.77 10.39 22.94
CA ASP A 132 14.45 9.34 23.71
C ASP A 132 15.98 9.40 23.58
N LYS A 133 16.52 10.45 22.93
CA LYS A 133 17.97 10.64 22.67
C LYS A 133 18.61 9.44 21.95
N LEU A 134 17.86 8.75 21.11
CA LEU A 134 18.35 7.65 20.29
C LEU A 134 19.10 8.19 19.07
N GLN A 135 20.09 7.42 18.59
CA GLN A 135 20.78 7.76 17.35
C GLN A 135 19.88 7.41 16.17
N ARG A 136 19.67 8.38 15.28
CA ARG A 136 18.91 8.16 14.05
C ARG A 136 19.76 7.38 13.06
N THR A 137 19.20 6.31 12.51
CA THR A 137 19.79 5.54 11.41
C THR A 137 18.88 5.62 10.19
N TYR A 138 19.48 5.60 9.00
CA TYR A 138 18.71 5.50 7.76
C TYR A 138 18.60 4.02 7.35
N VAL A 139 17.49 3.68 6.70
CA VAL A 139 17.23 2.32 6.18
C VAL A 139 18.42 1.71 5.41
N PRO A 140 19.11 2.45 4.51
CA PRO A 140 20.26 1.90 3.77
C PRO A 140 21.48 1.56 4.64
N ASP A 141 21.58 2.17 5.83
CA ASP A 141 22.69 1.97 6.76
C ASP A 141 22.41 0.82 7.74
N LEU A 142 21.18 0.30 7.77
CA LEU A 142 20.84 -0.88 8.55
C LEU A 142 21.33 -2.12 7.80
N GLU A 143 22.25 -2.85 8.42
CA GLU A 143 22.79 -4.08 7.83
C GLU A 143 21.79 -5.23 8.00
N VAL A 144 21.55 -5.96 6.90
CA VAL A 144 20.77 -7.18 6.90
C VAL A 144 21.55 -8.24 7.67
N LEU A 145 20.93 -8.91 8.65
CA LEU A 145 21.56 -10.04 9.33
C LEU A 145 21.92 -11.16 8.36
N SER A 146 23.04 -11.83 8.59
CA SER A 146 23.32 -13.11 7.94
C SER A 146 22.32 -14.18 8.40
N GLU A 147 22.13 -15.23 7.60
CA GLU A 147 21.22 -16.34 7.95
C GLU A 147 21.57 -16.98 9.30
N ARG A 148 22.87 -17.10 9.59
CA ARG A 148 23.37 -17.64 10.85
C ARG A 148 23.01 -16.75 12.03
N GLU A 149 23.21 -15.44 11.92
CA GLU A 149 22.88 -14.49 12.99
C GLU A 149 21.37 -14.42 13.20
N TYR A 150 20.59 -14.43 12.11
CA TYR A 150 19.15 -14.49 12.18
C TYR A 150 18.69 -15.72 12.95
N GLY A 151 19.21 -16.92 12.62
CA GLY A 151 18.87 -18.15 13.32
C GLY A 151 19.16 -18.08 14.82
N GLN A 152 20.31 -17.52 15.21
CA GLN A 152 20.68 -17.35 16.63
C GLN A 152 19.76 -16.39 17.40
N LEU A 153 19.23 -15.37 16.72
CA LEU A 153 18.35 -14.38 17.33
C LEU A 153 16.88 -14.81 17.26
N ALA A 154 16.46 -15.52 16.23
CA ALA A 154 15.08 -15.97 16.02
C ALA A 154 14.58 -16.88 17.15
N ASP A 155 15.49 -17.62 17.80
CA ASP A 155 15.15 -18.45 18.96
C ASP A 155 14.93 -17.63 20.26
N GLN A 156 15.22 -16.32 20.24
CA GLN A 156 15.05 -15.45 21.40
C GLN A 156 13.64 -14.83 21.40
N GLU A 157 12.89 -14.98 22.49
CA GLU A 157 11.51 -14.47 22.62
C GLU A 157 11.36 -12.96 22.34
N VAL A 158 12.43 -12.19 22.54
CA VAL A 158 12.42 -10.73 22.37
C VAL A 158 12.83 -10.27 20.97
N PHE A 159 13.27 -11.18 20.10
CA PHE A 159 13.79 -10.83 18.79
C PHE A 159 12.69 -10.30 17.86
N PHE A 160 11.63 -11.09 17.70
CA PHE A 160 10.45 -10.75 16.89
C PHE A 160 9.25 -10.47 17.81
N GLN A 161 8.57 -9.34 17.58
CA GLN A 161 7.39 -8.93 18.35
C GLN A 161 6.25 -8.59 17.40
N GLY A 162 5.31 -9.51 17.25
CA GLY A 162 4.09 -9.29 16.46
C GLY A 162 3.16 -8.24 17.09
N PRO A 163 2.19 -7.71 16.33
CA PRO A 163 1.86 -8.08 14.95
C PRO A 163 2.78 -7.44 13.90
N LEU A 164 3.00 -8.17 12.80
CA LEU A 164 3.51 -7.61 11.55
C LEU A 164 2.67 -8.14 10.37
N VAL A 165 2.01 -7.24 9.66
CA VAL A 165 1.30 -7.52 8.41
C VAL A 165 2.22 -7.17 7.23
N VAL A 166 2.35 -8.09 6.29
CA VAL A 166 3.18 -7.97 5.09
C VAL A 166 2.33 -8.19 3.86
N ASP A 167 2.21 -7.14 3.05
CA ASP A 167 1.66 -7.23 1.70
C ASP A 167 2.81 -7.46 0.71
N TRP A 168 2.95 -8.70 0.27
CA TRP A 168 4.03 -9.13 -0.62
C TRP A 168 3.92 -8.52 -2.02
N ALA A 169 2.71 -8.19 -2.47
CA ALA A 169 2.48 -7.68 -3.82
C ALA A 169 2.80 -6.19 -3.92
N ASN A 170 2.51 -5.42 -2.86
CA ASN A 170 2.71 -3.97 -2.84
C ASN A 170 3.92 -3.54 -1.98
N TYR A 171 4.66 -4.48 -1.39
CA TYR A 171 5.84 -4.21 -0.56
C TYR A 171 5.53 -3.28 0.63
N LEU A 172 4.34 -3.43 1.22
CA LEU A 172 3.87 -2.62 2.33
C LEU A 172 3.85 -3.41 3.63
N LEU A 173 4.20 -2.73 4.72
CA LEU A 173 4.19 -3.29 6.07
C LEU A 173 3.20 -2.53 6.95
N ALA A 174 2.65 -3.21 7.95
CA ALA A 174 1.84 -2.60 8.99
C ALA A 174 2.00 -3.33 10.33
N SER A 175 2.04 -2.58 11.43
CA SER A 175 1.97 -3.10 12.79
C SER A 175 0.78 -2.53 13.57
N ASP A 176 -0.01 -1.64 12.95
CA ASP A 176 -1.14 -0.94 13.56
C ASP A 176 -2.31 -0.75 12.57
N ASP A 177 -3.42 -0.20 13.06
CA ASP A 177 -4.61 0.05 12.26
C ASP A 177 -4.36 1.01 11.09
N LYS A 178 -3.58 2.06 11.33
CA LYS A 178 -3.25 3.06 10.30
C LYS A 178 -2.45 2.46 9.16
N GLY A 179 -1.48 1.59 9.48
CA GLY A 179 -0.72 0.84 8.51
C GLY A 179 -1.62 -0.14 7.74
N LEU A 180 -2.52 -0.84 8.43
CA LEU A 180 -3.45 -1.77 7.77
C LEU A 180 -4.39 -1.03 6.81
N ASP A 181 -4.94 0.12 7.21
CA ASP A 181 -5.78 0.96 6.35
C ASP A 181 -5.05 1.37 5.06
N ARG A 182 -3.77 1.71 5.17
CA ARG A 182 -2.90 2.01 4.02
C ARG A 182 -2.71 0.80 3.12
N ILE A 183 -2.50 -0.40 3.65
CA ILE A 183 -2.43 -1.61 2.82
C ILE A 183 -3.77 -1.81 2.11
N MET A 184 -4.87 -1.71 2.84
CA MET A 184 -6.21 -1.97 2.31
C MET A 184 -6.64 -0.94 1.26
N SER A 185 -6.13 0.30 1.28
CA SER A 185 -6.45 1.28 0.23
C SER A 185 -6.10 0.78 -1.18
N ASN A 186 -5.07 -0.06 -1.34
CA ASN A 186 -4.71 -0.66 -2.62
C ASN A 186 -5.72 -1.70 -3.13
N TYR A 187 -6.49 -2.31 -2.22
CA TYR A 187 -7.49 -3.34 -2.53
C TYR A 187 -8.93 -2.82 -2.53
N LEU A 188 -9.13 -1.61 -1.99
CA LEU A 188 -10.42 -0.92 -1.94
C LEU A 188 -10.56 0.13 -3.03
N ALA A 189 -9.46 0.69 -3.55
CA ALA A 189 -9.45 1.61 -4.68
C ALA A 189 -10.01 0.90 -5.94
N CYS A 190 -11.32 1.01 -6.13
CA CYS A 190 -12.00 0.55 -7.32
C CYS A 190 -11.95 1.64 -8.39
N GLY A 191 -11.35 1.34 -9.53
CA GLY A 191 -11.77 1.92 -10.81
C GLY A 191 -11.45 3.39 -11.11
N THR A 192 -10.45 4.01 -10.50
CA THR A 192 -9.86 5.26 -11.04
C THR A 192 -8.48 4.98 -11.62
N GLN A 193 -8.39 3.96 -12.49
CA GLN A 193 -7.35 3.97 -13.50
C GLN A 193 -7.98 4.61 -14.73
N ASP A 194 -7.92 5.95 -14.75
CA ASP A 194 -7.94 6.72 -15.97
C ASP A 194 -6.83 6.16 -16.87
N TYR A 195 -7.15 5.16 -17.69
CA TYR A 195 -6.58 5.14 -19.02
C TYR A 195 -7.11 6.41 -19.66
N GLY A 196 -6.31 7.47 -19.59
CA GLY A 196 -6.37 8.57 -20.53
C GLY A 196 -6.24 7.97 -21.93
N GLN A 197 -7.35 7.46 -22.46
CA GLN A 197 -7.50 7.25 -23.87
C GLN A 197 -7.57 8.66 -24.42
N ALA A 198 -6.41 9.08 -24.91
CA ALA A 198 -6.24 10.24 -25.74
C ALA A 198 -7.39 10.29 -26.76
N PHE A 199 -8.40 11.12 -26.47
CA PHE A 199 -9.15 11.76 -27.53
C PHE A 199 -8.16 12.74 -28.16
N VAL A 200 -7.46 12.22 -29.17
CA VAL A 200 -6.81 13.01 -30.20
C VAL A 200 -7.84 14.04 -30.63
N HIS A 201 -7.56 15.31 -30.32
CA HIS A 201 -8.21 16.45 -30.94
C HIS A 201 -7.88 16.37 -32.44
N THR A 202 -8.71 15.69 -33.24
CA THR A 202 -8.67 15.85 -34.69
C THR A 202 -9.28 17.20 -35.01
N HIS A 203 -8.38 18.13 -35.30
CA HIS A 203 -8.62 19.43 -35.87
C HIS A 203 -9.15 19.25 -37.30
N LEU A 204 -10.44 19.45 -37.54
CA LEU A 204 -11.00 19.80 -38.85
C LEU A 204 -12.12 20.83 -38.61
N GLY A 205 -11.92 22.03 -39.13
CA GLY A 205 -12.88 23.11 -39.02
C GLY A 205 -14.02 22.97 -40.03
N ASP A 206 -15.17 23.56 -39.71
CA ASP A 206 -15.87 24.47 -40.62
C ASP A 206 -16.91 25.31 -39.87
N LYS A 207 -17.27 26.45 -40.47
CA LYS A 207 -18.06 27.57 -39.96
C LYS A 207 -19.58 27.30 -39.97
N GLY A 208 -20.35 27.90 -39.05
CA GLY A 208 -21.79 28.13 -39.28
C GLY A 208 -22.73 28.29 -38.06
N SER A 209 -22.82 29.51 -37.51
CA SER A 209 -24.04 30.29 -37.19
C SER A 209 -25.37 29.64 -36.70
N THR A 210 -25.78 30.01 -35.47
CA THR A 210 -27.11 30.59 -35.07
C THR A 210 -28.23 29.74 -34.37
N THR A 211 -28.40 30.05 -33.06
CA THR A 211 -29.60 30.22 -32.16
C THR A 211 -30.43 29.08 -31.51
N VAL A 212 -30.22 28.92 -30.17
CA VAL A 212 -31.10 28.86 -28.94
C VAL A 212 -32.52 28.22 -28.92
N PRO A 213 -33.14 27.94 -27.73
CA PRO A 213 -32.63 27.49 -26.41
C PRO A 213 -33.50 26.35 -25.76
N SER A 214 -32.99 25.60 -24.76
CA SER A 214 -33.85 25.09 -23.66
C SER A 214 -33.05 24.63 -22.44
N ALA A 215 -33.59 24.89 -21.27
CA ALA A 215 -32.93 24.93 -19.97
C ALA A 215 -32.92 23.59 -19.20
N SER A 216 -31.85 23.32 -18.44
CA SER A 216 -31.93 23.10 -16.98
C SER A 216 -30.56 22.90 -16.33
N ASN A 217 -30.03 23.99 -15.79
CA ASN A 217 -29.58 24.13 -14.40
C ASN A 217 -28.75 22.99 -13.76
N TRP A 218 -27.42 23.03 -13.94
CA TRP A 218 -26.48 22.45 -12.96
C TRP A 218 -25.62 23.54 -12.34
N LYS A 219 -25.69 23.58 -11.01
CA LYS A 219 -24.99 24.53 -10.15
C LYS A 219 -23.48 24.34 -10.27
N LYS A 220 -22.80 25.45 -10.51
CA LYS A 220 -21.36 25.65 -10.40
C LYS A 220 -20.87 25.24 -9.01
N ALA A 221 -20.02 24.21 -8.93
CA ALA A 221 -19.03 24.11 -7.88
C ALA A 221 -17.70 24.53 -8.52
N ASN A 222 -17.13 25.61 -8.00
CA ASN A 222 -15.88 26.19 -8.47
C ASN A 222 -14.75 25.17 -8.35
N ALA A 223 -14.23 24.73 -9.49
CA ALA A 223 -12.93 24.09 -9.58
C ALA A 223 -11.87 25.15 -9.24
N VAL A 224 -11.40 25.15 -7.99
CA VAL A 224 -10.22 25.91 -7.60
C VAL A 224 -9.02 25.09 -8.08
N HIS A 225 -8.39 25.55 -9.16
CA HIS A 225 -7.08 25.07 -9.57
C HIS A 225 -6.07 25.44 -8.47
N PRO A 226 -5.22 24.51 -7.98
CA PRO A 226 -4.08 24.91 -7.16
C PRO A 226 -3.11 25.67 -8.06
N HIS A 227 -3.17 27.00 -7.97
CA HIS A 227 -2.08 27.83 -8.45
C HIS A 227 -0.85 27.54 -7.58
N VAL A 228 0.19 27.15 -8.30
CA VAL A 228 1.61 27.22 -7.93
C VAL A 228 1.84 28.43 -7.02
N ALA A 229 2.14 28.18 -5.75
CA ALA A 229 2.77 29.17 -4.89
C ALA A 229 4.27 29.11 -5.14
N GLU A 230 4.76 30.09 -5.89
CA GLU A 230 6.17 30.34 -6.11
C GLU A 230 6.89 30.63 -4.79
N PHE A 231 8.11 30.09 -4.68
CA PHE A 231 9.08 30.42 -3.66
C PHE A 231 9.66 31.82 -3.92
N ALA A 232 9.42 32.74 -3.00
CA ALA A 232 10.28 33.87 -2.65
C ALA A 232 9.99 34.11 -1.15
N ASP A 233 10.96 34.17 -0.25
CA ASP A 233 12.08 35.09 -0.32
C ASP A 233 13.24 34.58 0.56
N LEU A 234 14.45 34.72 0.03
CA LEU A 234 15.71 34.66 0.76
C LEU A 234 15.94 36.04 1.36
N PHE A 235 16.21 36.11 2.66
CA PHE A 235 17.24 36.92 3.36
C PHE A 235 16.90 37.01 4.85
#